data_AF-A0A2A1ZT39-F1
#
_entry.id   AF-A0A2A1ZT39-F1
#
_cell.length_a   1.000
_cell.length_b   1.000
_cell.length_c   1.000
_cell.angle_alpha   90.00
_cell.angle_beta   90.00
_cell.angle_gamma   90.00
#
_symmetry.space_group_name_H-M   'P 1'
#
loop_
_entity.id
_entity.type
_entity.pdbx_description
1 polymer ?
#
loop_
_entity_poly.entity_id
_entity_poly.type
_entity_poly.pdbx_seq_one_letter_code
_entity_poly.pdbx_strand_id
1 'polypeptide(L)'
;MFEAVETWDITIYFVFIGILLFFGKVIKEKVPFLNRIILPTALLGGFIGLIFSDGFIGMYTLDRAGVIREIVYHSLAIGFIAMTLKRTDNKTNRRIWSTGMIIVTTYLLQAAVGVTVVYLLFKDIFDGAGLLLPLGFGQGPGLAANIGRSYELREISPLLYGEALGSTIASIGFLVGGVIGVIALNYLSRKNNLNINKFHNEESTVKEVFEFETIKEIRVFDALTTQAAIIALIYGAVYLTLVFLEGWFFPKLGDLGVTFAGVFHGFNFLIGIIYALIFKKIITSMEKKGKNLTFMTNNYILSNISSLAFNFLIAAAVLSITISSIKEYYLLVIVLATTGTIVTFVFLKLIIKKVYDKEYEHHFFFGLFGMLTGTASTGLALLKGIDKDLESPVAEEMVLGSGTAISLALPLFALIMFPGLAIESGNNIFTILLFVIPIVYSLILIFIVLKINKK
;
A
#
# COMPACT_ATOMS: atom_id res chain seq x y z
N MET A 1 8.67 17.79 24.64
CA MET A 1 10.04 17.48 24.17
C MET A 1 10.33 18.12 22.81
N PHE A 2 9.35 18.18 21.89
CA PHE A 2 9.55 18.70 20.53
C PHE A 2 9.52 20.23 20.39
N GLU A 3 9.01 20.97 21.38
CA GLU A 3 8.84 22.45 21.34
C GLU A 3 10.02 23.22 21.96
N ALA A 4 11.18 22.59 22.16
CA ALA A 4 12.31 23.24 22.83
C ALA A 4 13.00 24.31 21.97
N VAL A 5 12.85 24.25 20.65
CA VAL A 5 13.42 25.20 19.68
C VAL A 5 12.40 25.44 18.57
N GLU A 6 11.72 26.59 18.59
CA GLU A 6 10.60 26.93 17.69
C GLU A 6 10.91 26.77 16.19
N THR A 7 12.18 26.91 15.78
CA THR A 7 12.57 26.76 14.35
C THR A 7 12.69 25.30 13.89
N TRP A 8 12.55 24.33 14.80
CA TRP A 8 12.76 22.91 14.53
C TRP A 8 11.48 22.08 14.55
N ASP A 9 10.31 22.69 14.75
CA ASP A 9 9.04 22.00 15.01
C ASP A 9 8.70 20.89 14.01
N ILE A 10 8.95 21.08 12.71
CA ILE A 10 8.75 20.03 11.69
C ILE A 10 9.98 19.12 11.59
N THR A 11 11.17 19.72 11.53
CA THR A 11 12.45 19.02 11.33
C THR A 11 12.68 17.95 12.40
N ILE A 12 12.28 18.22 13.64
CA ILE A 12 12.48 17.29 14.75
C ILE A 12 11.69 15.99 14.58
N TYR A 13 10.52 16.01 13.92
CA TYR A 13 9.78 14.79 13.59
C TYR A 13 10.49 13.98 12.51
N PHE A 14 11.10 14.63 11.51
CA PHE A 14 11.93 13.93 10.51
C PHE A 14 13.17 13.30 11.15
N VAL A 15 13.84 14.02 12.06
CA VAL A 15 14.97 13.49 12.83
C VAL A 15 14.52 12.30 13.67
N PHE A 16 13.41 12.44 14.39
CA PHE A 16 12.86 11.40 15.25
C PHE A 16 12.50 10.14 14.47
N ILE A 17 11.75 10.26 13.36
CA ILE A 17 11.45 9.12 12.49
C ILE A 17 12.74 8.54 11.89
N GLY A 18 13.69 9.38 11.46
CA GLY A 18 14.98 8.92 10.97
C GLY A 18 15.74 8.07 11.99
N ILE A 19 15.75 8.49 13.26
CA ILE A 19 16.31 7.74 14.38
C ILE A 19 15.58 6.40 14.55
N LEU A 20 14.25 6.39 14.54
CA LEU A 20 13.44 5.17 14.64
C LEU A 20 13.70 4.20 13.48
N LEU A 21 13.79 4.70 12.25
CA LEU A 21 14.13 3.90 11.07
C LEU A 21 15.52 3.27 11.20
N PHE A 22 16.50 4.05 11.67
CA PHE A 22 17.85 3.57 11.92
C PHE A 22 17.89 2.47 12.99
N PHE A 23 17.28 2.70 14.16
CA PHE A 23 17.20 1.69 15.21
C PHE A 23 16.39 0.46 14.79
N GLY A 24 15.29 0.65 14.06
CA GLY A 24 14.51 -0.43 13.48
C GLY A 24 15.35 -1.32 12.56
N LYS A 25 16.21 -0.72 11.73
CA LYS A 25 17.18 -1.45 10.90
C LYS A 25 18.23 -2.20 11.74
N VAL A 26 18.87 -1.52 12.68
CA VAL A 26 19.90 -2.14 13.56
C VAL A 26 19.32 -3.31 14.33
N ILE A 27 18.14 -3.16 14.93
CA ILE A 27 17.46 -4.23 15.68
C ILE A 27 17.09 -5.38 14.76
N LYS A 28 16.54 -5.10 13.56
CA LYS A 28 16.23 -6.14 12.59
C LYS A 28 17.46 -6.96 12.24
N GLU A 29 18.61 -6.34 12.00
CA GLU A 29 19.85 -7.03 11.61
C GLU A 29 20.50 -7.80 12.76
N LYS A 30 20.48 -7.25 13.99
CA LYS A 30 21.20 -7.81 15.14
C LYS A 30 20.40 -8.84 15.94
N VAL A 31 19.07 -8.79 15.93
CA VAL A 31 18.23 -9.71 16.71
C VAL A 31 17.91 -10.98 15.89
N PRO A 32 18.38 -12.17 16.30
CA PRO A 32 18.29 -13.39 15.49
C PRO A 32 16.89 -13.91 15.17
N PHE A 33 15.88 -13.48 15.93
CA PHE A 33 14.48 -13.79 15.65
C PHE A 33 13.90 -12.84 14.59
N LEU A 34 14.23 -11.55 14.66
CA LEU A 34 13.69 -10.53 13.76
C LEU A 34 14.36 -10.56 12.38
N ASN A 35 15.64 -10.91 12.28
CA ASN A 35 16.30 -11.07 10.98
C ASN A 35 15.75 -12.27 10.17
N ARG A 36 15.03 -13.20 10.81
CA ARG A 36 14.38 -14.35 10.15
C ARG A 36 12.95 -14.06 9.70
N ILE A 37 12.35 -12.98 10.15
CA ILE A 37 10.96 -12.61 9.82
C ILE A 37 10.98 -11.60 8.67
N ILE A 38 10.02 -11.76 7.77
CA ILE A 38 9.82 -10.85 6.65
C ILE A 38 9.00 -9.66 7.14
N LEU A 39 9.66 -8.73 7.82
CA LEU A 39 9.06 -7.50 8.32
C LEU A 39 9.83 -6.28 7.80
N PRO A 40 9.15 -5.23 7.31
CA PRO A 40 9.80 -3.98 6.96
C PRO A 40 10.52 -3.36 8.16
N THR A 41 11.74 -2.86 7.96
CA THR A 41 12.49 -2.12 8.99
C THR A 41 11.74 -0.88 9.46
N ALA A 42 11.04 -0.20 8.55
CA ALA A 42 10.22 0.97 8.87
C ALA A 42 9.06 0.65 9.82
N LEU A 43 8.43 -0.52 9.65
CA LEU A 43 7.38 -0.99 10.54
C LEU A 43 7.92 -1.29 11.93
N LEU A 44 9.09 -1.95 12.02
CA LEU A 44 9.79 -2.14 13.30
C LEU A 44 10.13 -0.82 13.99
N GLY A 45 10.69 0.14 13.25
CA GLY A 45 10.99 1.49 13.75
C GLY A 45 9.74 2.20 14.28
N GLY A 46 8.65 2.14 13.52
CA GLY A 46 7.35 2.65 13.95
C GLY A 46 6.83 2.01 15.23
N PHE A 47 6.92 0.67 15.36
CA PHE A 47 6.50 -0.03 16.57
C PHE A 47 7.35 0.32 17.79
N ILE A 48 8.67 0.43 17.61
CA ILE A 48 9.57 0.91 18.67
C ILE A 48 9.10 2.28 19.14
N GLY A 49 8.88 3.21 18.21
CA GLY A 49 8.39 4.54 18.55
C GLY A 49 6.97 4.55 19.12
N LEU A 50 6.11 3.62 18.74
CA LEU A 50 4.79 3.51 19.34
C LEU A 50 4.89 3.05 20.81
N ILE A 51 5.69 2.02 21.09
CA ILE A 51 5.89 1.45 22.42
C ILE A 51 6.48 2.48 23.41
N PHE A 52 7.42 3.31 22.96
CA PHE A 52 8.01 4.33 23.84
C PHE A 52 7.15 5.59 24.00
N SER A 53 6.11 5.78 23.18
CA SER A 53 5.22 6.94 23.26
C SER A 53 4.30 6.92 24.50
N ASP A 54 3.67 8.06 24.76
CA ASP A 54 2.57 8.32 25.69
C ASP A 54 1.35 7.39 25.57
N GLY A 55 1.23 6.63 24.49
CA GLY A 55 0.22 5.57 24.38
C GLY A 55 0.55 4.30 25.18
N PHE A 56 1.82 4.11 25.56
CA PHE A 56 2.32 2.89 26.19
C PHE A 56 3.29 3.22 27.34
N ILE A 57 4.62 3.22 27.13
CA ILE A 57 5.61 3.43 28.20
C ILE A 57 5.61 4.88 28.70
N GLY A 58 5.26 5.84 27.84
CA GLY A 58 5.17 7.25 28.22
C GLY A 58 6.49 8.00 28.33
N MET A 59 7.49 7.67 27.51
CA MET A 59 8.76 8.41 27.50
C MET A 59 8.66 9.77 26.80
N TYR A 60 7.73 9.93 25.86
CA TYR A 60 7.46 11.21 25.18
C TYR A 60 6.02 11.28 24.68
N THR A 61 5.52 12.49 24.48
CA THR A 61 4.24 12.77 23.84
C THR A 61 4.42 12.98 22.35
N LEU A 62 3.50 12.45 21.54
CA LEU A 62 3.50 12.62 20.10
C LEU A 62 2.29 13.46 19.68
N ASP A 63 2.53 14.54 18.94
CA ASP A 63 1.47 15.16 18.16
C ASP A 63 1.14 14.29 16.95
N ARG A 64 0.25 13.32 17.17
CA ARG A 64 -0.22 12.40 16.13
C ARG A 64 -1.12 13.11 15.12
N ALA A 65 -1.82 14.18 15.54
CA ALA A 65 -2.76 14.90 14.71
C ALA A 65 -2.10 16.04 13.91
N GLY A 66 -0.88 16.46 14.25
CA GLY A 66 -0.09 17.41 13.48
C GLY A 66 0.91 16.71 12.55
N VAL A 67 2.21 16.94 12.79
CA VAL A 67 3.27 16.63 11.81
C VAL A 67 3.32 15.14 11.41
N ILE A 68 3.04 14.21 12.34
CA ILE A 68 3.02 12.77 12.00
C ILE A 68 1.99 12.46 10.90
N ARG A 69 0.79 13.01 11.01
CA ARG A 69 -0.27 12.85 10.01
C ARG A 69 0.13 13.47 8.67
N GLU A 70 0.70 14.67 8.69
CA GLU A 70 1.13 15.34 7.46
C GLU A 70 2.26 14.57 6.76
N ILE A 71 3.16 13.93 7.52
CA ILE A 71 4.17 13.02 6.97
C ILE A 71 3.50 11.83 6.27
N VAL A 72 2.47 11.22 6.86
CA VAL A 72 1.70 10.15 6.21
C VAL A 72 1.06 10.65 4.92
N TYR A 73 0.36 11.78 4.98
CA TYR A 73 -0.37 12.34 3.85
C TYR A 73 0.54 12.67 2.65
N HIS A 74 1.62 13.43 2.88
CA HIS A 74 2.52 13.86 1.83
C HIS A 74 3.44 12.75 1.32
N SER A 75 3.94 11.88 2.20
CA SER A 75 4.82 10.78 1.79
C SER A 75 4.07 9.76 0.92
N LEU A 76 2.76 9.57 1.16
CA LEU A 76 1.90 8.75 0.30
C LEU A 76 1.88 9.30 -1.13
N ALA A 77 1.56 10.60 -1.29
CA ALA A 77 1.49 11.24 -2.59
C ALA A 77 2.84 11.25 -3.33
N ILE A 78 3.91 11.65 -2.64
CA ILE A 78 5.28 11.66 -3.20
C ILE A 78 5.70 10.26 -3.64
N GLY A 79 5.47 9.26 -2.80
CA GLY A 79 5.83 7.87 -3.09
C GLY A 79 5.13 7.32 -4.33
N PHE A 80 3.83 7.58 -4.48
CA PHE A 80 3.03 7.17 -5.64
C PHE A 80 3.35 7.94 -6.92
N ILE A 81 3.61 9.26 -6.84
CA ILE A 81 4.06 10.05 -7.99
C ILE A 81 5.40 9.50 -8.50
N ALA A 82 6.38 9.34 -7.60
CA ALA A 82 7.70 8.80 -7.94
C ALA A 82 7.61 7.41 -8.57
N MET A 83 6.79 6.52 -7.99
CA MET A 83 6.56 5.18 -8.52
C MET A 83 5.93 5.21 -9.92
N THR A 84 4.94 6.07 -10.13
CA THR A 84 4.20 6.18 -11.41
C THR A 84 5.11 6.69 -12.53
N LEU A 85 6.04 7.59 -12.22
CA LEU A 85 7.00 8.17 -13.16
C LEU A 85 8.00 7.15 -13.74
N LYS A 86 8.21 6.00 -13.07
CA LYS A 86 9.11 4.94 -13.56
C LYS A 86 8.66 4.45 -14.94
N ARG A 87 9.60 4.25 -15.87
CA ARG A 87 9.36 3.64 -17.18
C ARG A 87 9.36 2.12 -17.05
N THR A 88 8.50 1.46 -17.82
CA THR A 88 8.44 0.00 -17.95
C THR A 88 8.37 -0.33 -19.43
N ASP A 89 9.38 -1.03 -19.93
CA ASP A 89 9.48 -1.42 -21.34
C ASP A 89 8.91 -2.82 -21.63
N ASN A 90 8.44 -3.51 -20.59
CA ASN A 90 8.02 -4.91 -20.69
C ASN A 90 6.64 -5.02 -21.34
N LYS A 91 6.55 -5.86 -22.38
CA LYS A 91 5.28 -6.19 -23.03
C LYS A 91 4.45 -7.06 -22.09
N THR A 92 3.26 -6.59 -21.72
CA THR A 92 2.30 -7.40 -20.94
C THR A 92 1.85 -8.62 -21.74
N ASN A 93 1.67 -9.76 -21.08
CA ASN A 93 1.19 -10.99 -21.69
C ASN A 93 -0.05 -11.52 -20.94
N ARG A 94 -0.63 -12.63 -21.42
CA ARG A 94 -1.81 -13.26 -20.82
C ARG A 94 -1.63 -13.62 -19.34
N ARG A 95 -0.45 -14.07 -18.93
CA ARG A 95 -0.19 -14.47 -17.54
C ARG A 95 -0.14 -13.25 -16.62
N ILE A 96 0.53 -12.18 -17.04
CA ILE A 96 0.56 -10.88 -16.33
C ILE A 96 -0.87 -10.33 -16.09
N TRP A 97 -1.74 -10.41 -17.10
CA TRP A 97 -3.15 -10.04 -16.94
C TRP A 97 -3.91 -10.97 -15.98
N SER A 98 -3.61 -12.27 -16.01
CA SER A 98 -4.19 -13.24 -15.05
C SER A 98 -3.77 -12.92 -13.62
N THR A 99 -2.49 -12.59 -13.40
CA THR A 99 -1.97 -12.17 -12.10
C THR A 99 -2.64 -10.89 -11.62
N GLY A 100 -2.79 -9.89 -12.49
CA GLY A 100 -3.51 -8.65 -12.15
C GLY A 100 -4.96 -8.88 -11.77
N MET A 101 -5.68 -9.75 -12.50
CA MET A 101 -7.06 -10.12 -12.16
C MET A 101 -7.15 -10.86 -10.82
N ILE A 102 -6.20 -11.74 -10.49
CA ILE A 102 -6.16 -12.43 -9.19
C ILE A 102 -5.91 -11.44 -8.04
N ILE A 103 -5.01 -10.47 -8.23
CA ILE A 103 -4.76 -9.39 -7.27
C ILE A 103 -6.05 -8.62 -7.00
N VAL A 104 -6.72 -8.11 -8.04
CA VAL A 104 -7.97 -7.35 -7.90
C VAL A 104 -9.09 -8.19 -7.28
N THR A 105 -9.25 -9.44 -7.73
CA THR A 105 -10.25 -10.34 -7.16
C THR A 105 -10.02 -10.55 -5.66
N THR A 106 -8.77 -10.69 -5.22
CA THR A 106 -8.47 -10.87 -3.80
C THR A 106 -8.84 -9.63 -2.99
N TYR A 107 -8.55 -8.43 -3.49
CA TYR A 107 -8.99 -7.18 -2.84
C TYR A 107 -10.50 -7.07 -2.74
N LEU A 108 -11.23 -7.46 -3.79
CA LEU A 108 -12.68 -7.45 -3.78
C LEU A 108 -13.26 -8.47 -2.80
N LEU A 109 -12.68 -9.66 -2.70
CA LEU A 109 -13.09 -10.66 -1.71
C LEU A 109 -12.81 -10.18 -0.28
N GLN A 110 -11.65 -9.58 -0.04
CA GLN A 110 -11.35 -8.93 1.25
C GLN A 110 -12.32 -7.79 1.56
N ALA A 111 -12.68 -6.95 0.58
CA ALA A 111 -13.69 -5.90 0.74
C ALA A 111 -15.06 -6.49 1.11
N ALA A 112 -15.52 -7.49 0.35
CA ALA A 112 -16.82 -8.15 0.60
C ALA A 112 -16.87 -8.77 2.00
N VAL A 113 -15.82 -9.48 2.40
CA VAL A 113 -15.72 -10.12 3.72
C VAL A 113 -15.65 -9.06 4.83
N GLY A 114 -14.82 -8.03 4.66
CA GLY A 114 -14.65 -6.99 5.67
C GLY A 114 -15.95 -6.22 5.92
N VAL A 115 -16.63 -5.79 4.85
CA VAL A 115 -17.93 -5.12 4.96
C VAL A 115 -18.98 -6.05 5.57
N THR A 116 -19.01 -7.33 5.18
CA THR A 116 -19.93 -8.32 5.78
C THR A 116 -19.70 -8.50 7.28
N VAL A 117 -18.44 -8.57 7.70
CA VAL A 117 -18.06 -8.70 9.12
C VAL A 117 -18.54 -7.48 9.90
N VAL A 118 -18.27 -6.27 9.43
CA VAL A 118 -18.70 -5.03 10.10
C VAL A 118 -20.22 -4.96 10.17
N TYR A 119 -20.88 -5.09 9.02
CA TYR A 119 -22.33 -4.94 8.90
C TYR A 119 -23.11 -5.95 9.77
N LEU A 120 -22.63 -7.20 9.90
CA LEU A 120 -23.34 -8.23 10.66
C LEU A 120 -22.97 -8.26 12.13
N LEU A 121 -21.70 -8.09 12.48
CA LEU A 121 -21.16 -8.32 13.82
C LEU A 121 -20.88 -7.04 14.61
N PHE A 122 -20.72 -5.90 13.93
CA PHE A 122 -20.34 -4.62 14.52
C PHE A 122 -21.26 -3.49 14.04
N LYS A 123 -22.57 -3.64 14.28
CA LYS A 123 -23.63 -2.77 13.74
C LYS A 123 -23.52 -1.30 14.13
N ASP A 124 -22.86 -1.00 15.23
CA ASP A 124 -22.65 0.36 15.73
C ASP A 124 -21.39 1.03 15.15
N ILE A 125 -20.63 0.30 14.33
CA ILE A 125 -19.43 0.80 13.65
C ILE A 125 -19.80 1.16 12.21
N PHE A 126 -19.27 2.29 11.74
CA PHE A 126 -19.41 2.72 10.35
C PHE A 126 -19.01 1.61 9.35
N ASP A 127 -19.92 1.21 8.46
CA ASP A 127 -19.76 0.10 7.51
C ASP A 127 -18.46 0.17 6.68
N GLY A 128 -18.01 1.39 6.36
CA GLY A 128 -16.76 1.63 5.63
C GLY A 128 -15.51 1.13 6.34
N ALA A 129 -15.56 0.89 7.66
CA ALA A 129 -14.47 0.23 8.39
C ALA A 129 -14.11 -1.14 7.79
N GLY A 130 -15.08 -1.84 7.20
CA GLY A 130 -14.84 -3.13 6.54
C GLY A 130 -13.96 -3.01 5.29
N LEU A 131 -14.01 -1.86 4.60
CA LEU A 131 -13.15 -1.56 3.44
C LEU A 131 -11.70 -1.28 3.84
N LEU A 132 -11.41 -1.04 5.11
CA LEU A 132 -10.03 -0.91 5.58
C LEU A 132 -9.28 -2.24 5.55
N LEU A 133 -9.97 -3.38 5.49
CA LEU A 133 -9.34 -4.70 5.37
C LEU A 133 -8.48 -4.83 4.09
N PRO A 134 -9.02 -4.71 2.87
CA PRO A 134 -8.22 -4.81 1.64
C PRO A 134 -7.17 -3.70 1.52
N LEU A 135 -7.46 -2.51 2.05
CA LEU A 135 -6.52 -1.39 2.05
C LEU A 135 -5.34 -1.68 2.97
N GLY A 136 -5.58 -2.15 4.19
CA GLY A 136 -4.52 -2.50 5.12
C GLY A 136 -3.73 -3.74 4.69
N PHE A 137 -4.44 -4.78 4.23
CA PHE A 137 -3.80 -6.06 3.89
C PHE A 137 -3.00 -6.05 2.60
N GLY A 138 -3.19 -5.16 1.63
CA GLY A 138 -2.30 -5.16 0.45
C GLY A 138 -1.86 -3.82 -0.09
N GLN A 139 -2.43 -2.70 0.40
CA GLN A 139 -1.99 -1.36 0.02
C GLN A 139 -1.09 -0.71 1.09
N GLY A 140 -1.12 -1.21 2.32
CA GLY A 140 -0.28 -0.78 3.43
C GLY A 140 -0.86 0.39 4.24
N PRO A 141 -0.15 0.81 5.30
CA PRO A 141 -0.68 1.67 6.35
C PRO A 141 -0.97 3.08 5.85
N GLY A 142 -0.21 3.59 4.87
CA GLY A 142 -0.45 4.93 4.35
C GLY A 142 -1.82 5.10 3.69
N LEU A 143 -2.20 4.18 2.80
CA LEU A 143 -3.50 4.27 2.15
C LEU A 143 -4.63 3.95 3.13
N ALA A 144 -4.47 2.91 3.96
CA ALA A 144 -5.48 2.54 4.95
C ALA A 144 -5.74 3.67 5.97
N ALA A 145 -4.68 4.30 6.47
CA ALA A 145 -4.79 5.44 7.39
C ALA A 145 -5.45 6.64 6.74
N ASN A 146 -5.03 6.99 5.52
CA ASN A 146 -5.60 8.12 4.79
C ASN A 146 -7.11 7.93 4.49
N ILE A 147 -7.52 6.73 4.05
CA ILE A 147 -8.95 6.43 3.86
C ILE A 147 -9.70 6.44 5.18
N GLY A 148 -9.16 5.80 6.22
CA GLY A 148 -9.74 5.82 7.56
C GLY A 148 -9.94 7.24 8.09
N ARG A 149 -8.98 8.14 7.84
CA ARG A 149 -9.08 9.57 8.16
C ARG A 149 -10.24 10.25 7.43
N SER A 150 -10.44 9.93 6.14
CA SER A 150 -11.57 10.50 5.39
C SER A 150 -12.93 10.03 5.93
N TYR A 151 -13.00 8.85 6.56
CA TYR A 151 -14.19 8.37 7.27
C TYR A 151 -14.37 8.99 8.67
N GLU A 152 -13.29 9.36 9.32
CA GLU A 152 -13.30 10.04 10.62
C GLU A 152 -13.75 11.51 10.49
N LEU A 153 -13.38 12.19 9.40
CA LEU A 153 -13.71 13.60 9.14
C LEU A 153 -15.18 13.87 8.81
N ARG A 154 -16.03 12.85 8.82
CA ARG A 154 -17.44 12.96 8.42
C ARG A 154 -18.28 13.58 9.53
N GLU A 155 -19.27 14.37 9.16
CA GLU A 155 -20.18 14.98 10.14
C GLU A 155 -21.22 13.98 10.66
N ILE A 156 -21.68 13.06 9.80
CA ILE A 156 -22.71 12.08 10.14
C ILE A 156 -22.07 10.70 10.26
N SER A 157 -22.20 10.10 11.46
CA SER A 157 -21.67 8.78 11.80
C SER A 157 -20.18 8.61 11.49
N PRO A 158 -19.30 9.45 12.07
CA PRO A 158 -17.85 9.35 11.85
C PRO A 158 -17.30 8.01 12.34
N LEU A 159 -16.32 7.48 11.61
CA LEU A 159 -15.49 6.38 12.10
C LEU A 159 -14.47 6.93 13.10
N LEU A 160 -14.78 6.83 14.40
CA LEU A 160 -13.87 7.31 15.46
C LEU A 160 -12.48 6.71 15.27
N TYR A 161 -11.43 7.54 15.38
CA TYR A 161 -10.03 7.09 15.22
C TYR A 161 -9.75 6.31 13.92
N GLY A 162 -10.46 6.61 12.83
CA GLY A 162 -10.37 5.88 11.58
C GLY A 162 -8.96 5.83 11.00
N GLU A 163 -8.17 6.91 11.15
CA GLU A 163 -6.77 6.93 10.73
C GLU A 163 -5.95 5.85 11.46
N ALA A 164 -6.04 5.83 12.79
CA ALA A 164 -5.35 4.86 13.65
C ALA A 164 -5.83 3.42 13.41
N LEU A 165 -7.13 3.23 13.14
CA LEU A 165 -7.70 1.92 12.82
C LEU A 165 -7.11 1.39 11.49
N GLY A 166 -7.06 2.22 10.46
CA GLY A 166 -6.45 1.88 9.18
C GLY A 166 -4.98 1.48 9.31
N SER A 167 -4.19 2.28 10.05
CA SER A 167 -2.80 1.95 10.38
C SER A 167 -2.66 0.62 11.14
N THR A 168 -3.57 0.35 12.08
CA THR A 168 -3.57 -0.88 12.88
C THR A 168 -3.85 -2.12 12.03
N ILE A 169 -4.89 -2.08 11.19
CA ILE A 169 -5.24 -3.19 10.28
C ILE A 169 -4.08 -3.47 9.32
N ALA A 170 -3.46 -2.44 8.78
CA ALA A 170 -2.30 -2.60 7.88
C ALA A 170 -1.08 -3.20 8.59
N SER A 171 -0.79 -2.73 9.80
CA SER A 171 0.33 -3.23 10.61
C SER A 171 0.14 -4.72 10.94
N ILE A 172 -1.09 -5.14 11.25
CA ILE A 172 -1.43 -6.55 11.45
C ILE A 172 -1.36 -7.33 10.14
N GLY A 173 -1.77 -6.74 9.02
CA GLY A 173 -1.53 -7.29 7.69
C GLY A 173 -0.07 -7.70 7.53
N PHE A 174 0.86 -6.76 7.67
CA PHE A 174 2.30 -7.07 7.61
C PHE A 174 2.75 -8.18 8.56
N LEU A 175 2.19 -8.28 9.77
CA LEU A 175 2.46 -9.40 10.68
C LEU A 175 1.91 -10.72 10.15
N VAL A 176 0.73 -10.73 9.52
CA VAL A 176 0.18 -11.90 8.82
C VAL A 176 1.10 -12.32 7.68
N GLY A 177 1.43 -11.42 6.74
CA GLY A 177 2.33 -11.74 5.63
C GLY A 177 3.71 -12.19 6.09
N GLY A 178 4.29 -11.49 7.06
CA GLY A 178 5.63 -11.74 7.56
C GLY A 178 5.78 -12.95 8.48
N VAL A 179 4.79 -13.23 9.34
CA VAL A 179 4.85 -14.30 10.34
C VAL A 179 4.04 -15.51 9.89
N ILE A 180 2.75 -15.33 9.60
CA ILE A 180 1.88 -16.44 9.15
C ILE A 180 2.35 -16.95 7.78
N GLY A 181 2.78 -16.05 6.90
CA GLY A 181 3.40 -16.43 5.62
C GLY A 181 4.64 -17.30 5.78
N VAL A 182 5.55 -16.96 6.71
CA VAL A 182 6.75 -17.76 7.00
C VAL A 182 6.41 -19.09 7.65
N ILE A 183 5.41 -19.14 8.53
CA ILE A 183 4.91 -20.39 9.12
C ILE A 183 4.36 -21.30 8.02
N ALA A 184 3.52 -20.76 7.13
CA ALA A 184 2.94 -21.48 6.00
C ALA A 184 4.02 -21.97 5.03
N LEU A 185 5.03 -21.13 4.74
CA LEU A 185 6.20 -21.48 3.93
C LEU A 185 6.92 -22.69 4.50
N ASN A 186 7.32 -22.64 5.77
CA ASN A 186 8.03 -23.73 6.42
C ASN A 186 7.21 -25.04 6.44
N TYR A 187 5.90 -24.95 6.68
CA TYR A 187 5.03 -26.12 6.73
C TYR A 187 4.82 -26.75 5.34
N LEU A 188 4.39 -25.96 4.35
CA LEU A 188 4.06 -26.46 3.02
C LEU A 188 5.30 -26.90 2.25
N SER A 189 6.43 -26.24 2.44
CA SER A 189 7.66 -26.66 1.78
C SER A 189 8.21 -27.98 2.33
N ARG A 190 8.08 -28.24 3.63
CA ARG A 190 8.37 -29.57 4.20
C ARG A 190 7.42 -30.64 3.66
N LYS A 191 6.14 -30.31 3.54
CA LYS A 191 5.11 -31.24 3.06
C LYS A 191 5.28 -31.62 1.59
N ASN A 192 5.75 -30.69 0.76
CA ASN A 192 5.87 -30.86 -0.69
C ASN A 192 7.33 -31.04 -1.16
N ASN A 193 8.28 -31.31 -0.25
CA ASN A 193 9.71 -31.49 -0.53
C ASN A 193 10.32 -30.36 -1.38
N LEU A 194 9.94 -29.11 -1.10
CA LEU A 194 10.52 -27.94 -1.76
C LEU A 194 11.88 -27.61 -1.14
N ASN A 195 12.84 -27.22 -1.97
CA ASN A 195 14.11 -26.68 -1.50
C ASN A 195 13.88 -25.29 -0.90
N ILE A 196 13.97 -25.19 0.44
CA ILE A 196 13.84 -23.91 1.15
C ILE A 196 15.22 -23.40 1.49
N ASN A 197 15.45 -22.12 1.27
CA ASN A 197 16.54 -21.43 1.94
C ASN A 197 16.15 -21.17 3.39
N LYS A 198 16.75 -21.92 4.32
CA LYS A 198 16.45 -21.85 5.76
C LYS A 198 16.82 -20.50 6.40
N PHE A 199 17.53 -19.63 5.68
CA PHE A 199 17.98 -18.32 6.14
C PHE A 199 17.50 -17.23 5.19
N HIS A 200 16.73 -16.26 5.71
CA HIS A 200 16.49 -14.99 5.03
C HIS A 200 17.77 -14.15 5.15
N ASN A 201 18.72 -14.36 4.25
CA ASN A 201 19.85 -13.45 4.09
C ASN A 201 19.42 -12.37 3.09
N GLU A 202 19.43 -11.10 3.52
CA GLU A 202 19.31 -9.94 2.61
C GLU A 202 20.50 -9.86 1.64
N GLU A 203 21.58 -10.61 1.90
CA GLU A 203 22.69 -10.83 0.96
C GLU A 203 22.22 -11.67 -0.24
N SER A 204 21.69 -11.00 -1.27
CA SER A 204 21.59 -11.58 -2.59
C SER A 204 23.01 -11.87 -3.12
N THR A 205 23.27 -13.12 -3.50
CA THR A 205 24.47 -13.52 -4.24
C THR A 205 24.51 -12.98 -5.66
N VAL A 206 23.39 -12.39 -6.14
CA VAL A 206 23.37 -11.54 -7.33
C VAL A 206 24.15 -10.28 -6.98
N LYS A 207 25.44 -10.30 -7.29
CA LYS A 207 26.14 -9.08 -7.71
C LYS A 207 25.34 -8.58 -8.90
N GLU A 208 24.44 -7.63 -8.71
CA GLU A 208 24.03 -6.78 -9.82
C GLU A 208 25.33 -6.17 -10.33
N VAL A 209 25.88 -6.75 -11.39
CA VAL A 209 26.78 -6.05 -12.26
C VAL A 209 25.86 -4.98 -12.85
N PHE A 210 25.83 -3.83 -12.19
CA PHE A 210 25.44 -2.61 -12.85
C PHE A 210 26.43 -2.48 -14.01
N GLU A 211 26.08 -3.01 -15.18
CA GLU A 211 26.53 -2.40 -16.42
C GLU A 211 25.88 -1.01 -16.40
N PHE A 212 26.54 -0.10 -15.69
CA PHE A 212 26.41 1.30 -15.93
C PHE A 212 26.78 1.45 -17.40
N GLU A 213 25.76 1.49 -18.27
CA GLU A 213 25.94 2.01 -19.62
C GLU A 213 26.70 3.32 -19.44
N THR A 214 27.90 3.28 -19.96
CA THR A 214 29.01 4.13 -19.63
C THR A 214 28.58 5.59 -19.77
N ILE A 215 28.72 6.35 -18.67
CA ILE A 215 29.11 7.78 -18.55
C ILE A 215 28.27 8.54 -17.49
N LYS A 216 28.98 8.91 -16.39
CA LYS A 216 28.75 9.97 -15.38
C LYS A 216 28.07 9.59 -14.05
N GLU A 217 28.89 9.17 -13.09
CA GLU A 217 28.64 9.31 -11.65
C GLU A 217 28.32 10.77 -11.24
N ILE A 218 28.75 11.77 -12.03
CA ILE A 218 28.42 13.20 -11.86
C ILE A 218 26.92 13.50 -12.10
N ARG A 219 26.18 12.63 -12.80
CA ARG A 219 24.75 12.85 -13.10
C ARG A 219 23.79 12.31 -12.05
N VAL A 220 24.25 11.56 -11.05
CA VAL A 220 23.33 10.93 -10.08
C VAL A 220 22.70 12.00 -9.17
N PHE A 221 23.48 12.98 -8.71
CA PHE A 221 22.99 14.11 -7.92
C PHE A 221 22.12 15.06 -8.74
N ASP A 222 22.52 15.37 -9.97
CA ASP A 222 21.70 16.15 -10.90
C ASP A 222 20.40 15.43 -11.25
N ALA A 223 20.44 14.10 -11.40
CA ALA A 223 19.26 13.28 -11.64
C ALA A 223 18.36 13.24 -10.42
N LEU A 224 18.89 13.08 -9.20
CA LEU A 224 18.11 13.18 -7.96
C LEU A 224 17.39 14.52 -7.87
N THR A 225 18.13 15.62 -8.10
CA THR A 225 17.58 16.97 -8.10
C THR A 225 16.51 17.15 -9.17
N THR A 226 16.76 16.65 -10.39
CA THR A 226 15.80 16.71 -11.51
C THR A 226 14.53 15.91 -11.20
N GLN A 227 14.66 14.68 -10.68
CA GLN A 227 13.50 13.86 -10.32
C GLN A 227 12.72 14.50 -9.16
N ALA A 228 13.40 15.01 -8.13
CA ALA A 228 12.77 15.73 -7.02
C ALA A 228 12.03 16.98 -7.51
N ALA A 229 12.63 17.76 -8.41
CA ALA A 229 12.00 18.95 -9.00
C ALA A 229 10.75 18.59 -9.82
N ILE A 230 10.81 17.53 -10.63
CA ILE A 230 9.66 17.03 -11.40
C ILE A 230 8.53 16.60 -10.47
N ILE A 231 8.84 15.84 -9.41
CA ILE A 231 7.85 15.42 -8.42
C ILE A 231 7.24 16.64 -7.72
N ALA A 232 8.06 17.62 -7.33
CA ALA A 232 7.58 18.86 -6.72
C ALA A 232 6.68 19.68 -7.66
N LEU A 233 6.99 19.75 -8.95
CA LEU A 233 6.14 20.40 -9.96
C LEU A 233 4.80 19.69 -10.12
N ILE A 234 4.80 18.36 -10.19
CA ILE A 234 3.57 17.55 -10.25
C ILE A 234 2.74 17.75 -8.99
N TYR A 235 3.37 17.74 -7.82
CA TYR A 235 2.67 17.91 -6.56
C TYR A 235 2.16 19.35 -6.37
N GLY A 236 2.91 20.34 -6.85
CA GLY A 236 2.45 21.72 -6.96
C GLY A 236 1.22 21.85 -7.87
N ALA A 237 1.16 21.09 -8.96
CA ALA A 237 -0.06 21.02 -9.79
C ALA A 237 -1.24 20.41 -9.02
N VAL A 238 -1.02 19.35 -8.23
CA VAL A 238 -2.06 18.80 -7.33
C VAL A 238 -2.58 19.87 -6.37
N TYR A 239 -1.69 20.62 -5.72
CA TYR A 239 -2.08 21.71 -4.83
C TYR A 239 -2.91 22.78 -5.56
N LEU A 240 -2.47 23.23 -6.74
CA LEU A 240 -3.23 24.21 -7.54
C LEU A 240 -4.61 23.69 -7.94
N THR A 241 -4.73 22.39 -8.22
CA THR A 241 -6.03 21.75 -8.50
C THR A 241 -6.94 21.78 -7.28
N LEU A 242 -6.43 21.46 -6.09
CA LEU A 242 -7.21 21.54 -4.85
C LEU A 242 -7.64 22.98 -4.55
N VAL A 243 -6.73 23.95 -4.68
CA VAL A 243 -7.04 25.38 -4.53
C VAL A 243 -8.13 25.83 -5.49
N PHE A 244 -8.06 25.44 -6.77
CA PHE A 244 -9.08 25.76 -7.76
C PHE A 244 -10.43 25.11 -7.42
N LEU A 245 -10.42 23.81 -7.08
CA LEU A 245 -11.63 23.07 -6.80
C LEU A 245 -12.33 23.60 -5.55
N GLU A 246 -11.61 23.75 -4.44
CA GLU A 246 -12.16 24.19 -3.16
C GLU A 246 -12.48 25.69 -3.13
N GLY A 247 -11.64 26.51 -3.76
CA GLY A 247 -11.83 27.97 -3.76
C GLY A 247 -12.92 28.44 -4.72
N TRP A 248 -13.20 27.69 -5.80
CA TRP A 248 -14.07 28.18 -6.87
C TRP A 248 -15.13 27.19 -7.37
N PHE A 249 -14.82 25.89 -7.45
CA PHE A 249 -15.75 24.91 -8.05
C PHE A 249 -16.73 24.33 -7.04
N PHE A 250 -16.23 23.72 -5.97
CA PHE A 250 -17.02 23.06 -4.94
C PHE A 250 -18.02 23.99 -4.23
N PRO A 251 -17.71 25.25 -3.89
CA PRO A 251 -18.70 26.14 -3.29
C PRO A 251 -19.97 26.33 -4.13
N LYS A 252 -19.88 26.16 -5.47
CA LYS A 252 -21.04 26.25 -6.38
C LYS A 252 -21.96 25.03 -6.32
N LEU A 253 -21.51 23.94 -5.70
CA LEU A 253 -22.25 22.69 -5.54
C LEU A 253 -23.01 22.62 -4.19
N GLY A 254 -22.91 23.65 -3.34
CA GLY A 254 -23.52 23.66 -2.01
C GLY A 254 -22.96 22.53 -1.14
N ASP A 255 -23.83 21.80 -0.44
CA ASP A 255 -23.45 20.71 0.48
C ASP A 255 -22.66 19.58 -0.22
N LEU A 256 -23.00 19.29 -1.48
CA LEU A 256 -22.22 18.32 -2.29
C LEU A 256 -20.77 18.77 -2.49
N GLY A 257 -20.54 20.09 -2.53
CA GLY A 257 -19.22 20.67 -2.62
C GLY A 257 -18.34 20.36 -1.42
N VAL A 258 -18.91 20.39 -0.22
CA VAL A 258 -18.20 20.05 1.03
C VAL A 258 -17.78 18.57 1.02
N THR A 259 -18.70 17.67 0.62
CA THR A 259 -18.39 16.24 0.46
C THR A 259 -17.27 16.02 -0.57
N PHE A 260 -17.35 16.66 -1.74
CA PHE A 260 -16.31 16.53 -2.76
C PHE A 260 -14.97 17.11 -2.31
N ALA A 261 -14.95 18.21 -1.55
CA ALA A 261 -13.72 18.77 -0.99
C ALA A 261 -12.99 17.76 -0.08
N GLY A 262 -13.71 17.18 0.88
CA GLY A 262 -13.13 16.17 1.78
C GLY A 262 -12.61 14.94 1.04
N VAL A 263 -13.32 14.50 0.00
CA VAL A 263 -12.90 13.38 -0.86
C VAL A 263 -11.63 13.73 -1.61
N PHE A 264 -11.57 14.86 -2.31
CA PHE A 264 -10.40 15.22 -3.12
C PHE A 264 -9.15 15.44 -2.26
N HIS A 265 -9.29 15.96 -1.03
CA HIS A 265 -8.22 15.99 -0.04
C HIS A 265 -7.71 14.59 0.29
N GLY A 266 -8.58 13.68 0.73
CA GLY A 266 -8.21 12.30 1.02
C GLY A 266 -7.48 11.64 -0.16
N PHE A 267 -7.97 11.85 -1.37
CA PHE A 267 -7.45 11.23 -2.58
C PHE A 267 -6.43 12.07 -3.37
N ASN A 268 -5.78 13.06 -2.78
CA ASN A 268 -4.79 13.90 -3.48
C ASN A 268 -3.69 13.11 -4.20
N PHE A 269 -3.27 11.96 -3.65
CA PHE A 269 -2.28 11.09 -4.29
C PHE A 269 -2.77 10.52 -5.64
N LEU A 270 -4.09 10.27 -5.81
CA LEU A 270 -4.66 9.84 -7.10
C LEU A 270 -4.56 10.96 -8.13
N ILE A 271 -4.80 12.21 -7.73
CA ILE A 271 -4.61 13.38 -8.60
C ILE A 271 -3.14 13.45 -9.02
N GLY A 272 -2.21 13.21 -8.08
CA GLY A 272 -0.78 13.09 -8.35
C GLY A 272 -0.44 12.00 -9.37
N ILE A 273 -1.02 10.81 -9.24
CA ILE A 273 -0.87 9.71 -10.21
C ILE A 273 -1.37 10.14 -11.59
N ILE A 274 -2.53 10.79 -11.68
CA ILE A 274 -3.08 11.28 -12.95
C ILE A 274 -2.12 12.26 -13.61
N TYR A 275 -1.61 13.26 -12.87
CA TYR A 275 -0.63 14.20 -13.41
C TYR A 275 0.69 13.53 -13.80
N ALA A 276 1.17 12.55 -13.02
CA ALA A 276 2.36 11.77 -13.37
C ALA A 276 2.18 10.96 -14.66
N LEU A 277 1.00 10.35 -14.86
CA LEU A 277 0.66 9.64 -16.10
C LEU A 277 0.56 10.59 -17.30
N ILE A 278 -0.06 11.77 -17.11
CA ILE A 278 -0.10 12.83 -18.13
C ILE A 278 1.33 13.25 -18.50
N PHE A 279 2.18 13.49 -17.51
CA PHE A 279 3.58 13.86 -17.71
C PHE A 279 4.35 12.79 -18.48
N LYS A 280 4.21 11.51 -18.11
CA LYS A 280 4.78 10.38 -18.88
C LYS A 280 4.30 10.37 -20.32
N LYS A 281 2.99 10.54 -20.56
CA LYS A 281 2.42 10.57 -21.90
C LYS A 281 3.00 11.73 -22.74
N ILE A 282 3.21 12.90 -22.13
CA ILE A 282 3.85 14.05 -22.77
C ILE A 282 5.29 13.70 -23.17
N ILE A 283 6.08 13.16 -22.25
CA ILE A 283 7.48 12.77 -22.51
C ILE A 283 7.54 11.75 -23.64
N THR A 284 6.80 10.64 -23.54
CA THR A 284 6.81 9.59 -24.57
C THR A 284 6.35 10.12 -25.94
N SER A 285 5.39 11.05 -25.97
CA SER A 285 4.95 11.70 -27.22
C SER A 285 6.04 12.59 -27.83
N MET A 286 6.79 13.31 -27.00
CA MET A 286 7.91 14.16 -27.45
C MET A 286 9.12 13.33 -27.89
N GLU A 287 9.40 12.21 -27.24
CA GLU A 287 10.45 11.27 -27.65
C GLU A 287 10.14 10.62 -29.00
N LYS A 288 8.87 10.24 -29.23
CA LYS A 288 8.41 9.78 -30.56
C LYS A 288 8.58 10.84 -31.66
N LYS A 289 8.65 12.12 -31.30
CA LYS A 289 8.96 13.24 -32.21
C LYS A 289 10.46 13.53 -32.33
N GLY A 290 11.33 12.64 -31.83
CA GLY A 290 12.78 12.75 -31.93
C GLY A 290 13.44 13.64 -30.88
N LYS A 291 12.73 14.10 -29.83
CA LYS A 291 13.34 14.87 -28.74
C LYS A 291 14.03 13.95 -27.74
N ASN A 292 15.28 14.23 -27.38
CA ASN A 292 15.98 13.48 -26.33
C ASN A 292 15.54 13.95 -24.93
N LEU A 293 14.60 13.22 -24.33
CA LEU A 293 14.08 13.47 -22.98
C LEU A 293 14.40 12.34 -22.00
N THR A 294 15.41 11.53 -22.31
CA THR A 294 15.83 10.38 -21.49
C THR A 294 16.21 10.79 -20.06
N PHE A 295 16.74 12.00 -19.88
CA PHE A 295 17.11 12.55 -18.56
C PHE A 295 15.90 12.89 -17.66
N MET A 296 14.69 13.00 -18.21
CA MET A 296 13.49 13.42 -17.47
C MET A 296 13.00 12.36 -16.49
N THR A 297 13.37 11.08 -16.68
CA THR A 297 12.97 10.00 -15.78
C THR A 297 14.13 9.05 -15.57
N ASN A 298 14.47 8.74 -14.32
CA ASN A 298 15.49 7.75 -13.98
C ASN A 298 14.87 6.71 -13.03
N ASN A 299 14.71 5.47 -13.49
CA ASN A 299 14.05 4.41 -12.73
C ASN A 299 14.74 4.12 -11.39
N TYR A 300 16.07 4.13 -11.35
CA TYR A 300 16.83 3.87 -10.14
C TYR A 300 16.59 4.95 -9.08
N ILE A 301 16.75 6.23 -9.46
CA ILE A 301 16.50 7.37 -8.57
C ILE A 301 15.04 7.40 -8.12
N LEU A 302 14.09 7.25 -9.04
CA LEU A 302 12.66 7.24 -8.73
C LEU A 302 12.29 6.10 -7.77
N SER A 303 12.92 4.93 -7.92
CA SER A 303 12.71 3.80 -7.00
C SER A 303 13.22 4.12 -5.59
N ASN A 304 14.36 4.82 -5.47
CA ASN A 304 14.91 5.22 -4.19
C ASN A 304 14.08 6.34 -3.52
N ILE A 305 13.62 7.35 -4.29
CA ILE A 305 12.72 8.39 -3.76
C ILE A 305 11.41 7.76 -3.26
N SER A 306 10.82 6.88 -4.07
CA SER A 306 9.59 6.16 -3.70
C SER A 306 9.78 5.31 -2.44
N SER A 307 10.90 4.58 -2.35
CA SER A 307 11.26 3.79 -1.17
C SER A 307 11.46 4.66 0.08
N LEU A 308 12.16 5.79 -0.03
CA LEU A 308 12.36 6.73 1.07
C LEU A 308 11.01 7.25 1.59
N ALA A 309 10.16 7.75 0.69
CA ALA A 309 8.83 8.25 1.03
C ALA A 309 7.98 7.16 1.71
N PHE A 310 7.95 5.94 1.15
CA PHE A 310 7.18 4.85 1.75
C PHE A 310 7.73 4.37 3.10
N ASN A 311 9.04 4.44 3.36
CA ASN A 311 9.58 4.10 4.67
C ASN A 311 9.19 5.13 5.75
N PHE A 312 9.26 6.43 5.44
CA PHE A 312 8.76 7.48 6.34
C PHE A 312 7.25 7.35 6.57
N LEU A 313 6.49 7.12 5.50
CA LEU A 313 5.06 6.86 5.52
C LEU A 313 4.70 5.71 6.48
N ILE A 314 5.35 4.56 6.34
CA ILE A 314 5.06 3.36 7.14
C ILE A 314 5.37 3.64 8.61
N ALA A 315 6.54 4.21 8.93
CA ALA A 315 6.89 4.52 10.31
C ALA A 315 5.92 5.52 10.93
N ALA A 316 5.61 6.62 10.22
CA ALA A 316 4.66 7.64 10.68
C ALA A 316 3.24 7.09 10.88
N ALA A 317 2.76 6.24 9.97
CA ALA A 317 1.43 5.65 10.08
C ALA A 317 1.34 4.69 11.28
N VAL A 318 2.40 3.96 11.61
CA VAL A 318 2.41 3.15 12.84
C VAL A 318 2.40 4.04 14.09
N LEU A 319 3.10 5.18 14.06
CA LEU A 319 3.06 6.17 15.14
C LEU A 319 1.70 6.85 15.30
N SER A 320 0.86 6.89 14.25
CA SER A 320 -0.50 7.42 14.34
C SER A 320 -1.47 6.50 15.08
N ILE A 321 -1.08 5.25 15.35
CA ILE A 321 -1.88 4.32 16.17
C ILE A 321 -2.00 4.88 17.60
N THR A 322 -3.22 4.90 18.13
CA THR A 322 -3.52 5.38 19.49
C THR A 322 -4.06 4.24 20.35
N ILE A 323 -3.78 4.32 21.66
CA ILE A 323 -4.33 3.35 22.63
C ILE A 323 -5.87 3.41 22.68
N SER A 324 -6.46 4.58 22.44
CA SER A 324 -7.91 4.76 22.37
C SER A 324 -8.50 3.98 21.18
N SER A 325 -7.88 4.07 20.00
CA SER A 325 -8.27 3.28 18.84
C SER A 325 -8.18 1.77 19.11
N ILE A 326 -7.11 1.32 19.77
CA ILE A 326 -6.95 -0.09 20.14
C ILE A 326 -8.07 -0.53 21.08
N LYS A 327 -8.37 0.24 22.13
CA LYS A 327 -9.44 -0.09 23.08
C LYS A 327 -10.81 -0.15 22.40
N GLU A 328 -11.06 0.75 21.46
CA GLU A 328 -12.31 0.80 20.70
C GLU A 328 -12.45 -0.39 19.74
N TYR A 329 -11.37 -0.75 19.03
CA TYR A 329 -11.48 -1.65 17.87
C TYR A 329 -10.71 -2.97 17.97
N TYR A 330 -10.08 -3.32 19.10
CA TYR A 330 -9.26 -4.54 19.17
C TYR A 330 -10.01 -5.79 18.70
N LEU A 331 -11.29 -5.95 19.09
CA LEU A 331 -12.10 -7.10 18.68
C LEU A 331 -12.40 -7.08 17.18
N LEU A 332 -12.81 -5.93 16.65
CA LEU A 332 -13.02 -5.73 15.21
C LEU A 332 -11.77 -6.12 14.41
N VAL A 333 -10.62 -5.60 14.83
CA VAL A 333 -9.34 -5.82 14.20
C VAL A 333 -8.95 -7.30 14.22
N ILE A 334 -9.12 -8.01 15.34
CA ILE A 334 -8.83 -9.45 15.44
C ILE A 334 -9.73 -10.25 14.49
N VAL A 335 -11.03 -9.95 14.45
CA VAL A 335 -11.99 -10.66 13.60
C VAL A 335 -11.71 -10.39 12.12
N LEU A 336 -11.50 -9.13 11.72
CA LEU A 336 -11.14 -8.76 10.34
C LEU A 336 -9.82 -9.39 9.91
N ALA A 337 -8.78 -9.31 10.74
CA ALA A 337 -7.49 -9.89 10.42
C ALA A 337 -7.58 -11.41 10.25
N THR A 338 -8.31 -12.09 11.14
CA THR A 338 -8.47 -13.55 11.09
C THR A 338 -9.26 -13.98 9.85
N THR A 339 -10.44 -13.39 9.64
CA THR A 339 -11.31 -13.71 8.51
C THR A 339 -10.66 -13.36 7.16
N GLY A 340 -10.06 -12.18 7.06
CA GLY A 340 -9.30 -11.74 5.89
C GLY A 340 -8.16 -12.69 5.57
N THR A 341 -7.37 -13.09 6.58
CA THR A 341 -6.27 -14.05 6.40
C THR A 341 -6.76 -15.38 5.86
N ILE A 342 -7.81 -15.95 6.47
CA ILE A 342 -8.36 -17.25 6.07
C ILE A 342 -8.88 -17.19 4.63
N VAL A 343 -9.67 -16.17 4.30
CA VAL A 343 -10.26 -16.04 2.96
C VAL A 343 -9.17 -15.84 1.91
N THR A 344 -8.21 -14.95 2.15
CA THR A 344 -7.07 -14.73 1.24
C THR A 344 -6.25 -16.00 1.05
N PHE A 345 -5.92 -16.71 2.13
CA PHE A 345 -5.18 -17.96 2.07
C PHE A 345 -5.92 -19.02 1.25
N VAL A 346 -7.19 -19.26 1.55
CA VAL A 346 -8.01 -20.29 0.89
C VAL A 346 -8.23 -19.95 -0.58
N PHE A 347 -8.62 -18.70 -0.88
CA PHE A 347 -8.85 -18.25 -2.25
C PHE A 347 -7.59 -18.41 -3.11
N LEU A 348 -6.44 -17.89 -2.65
CA LEU A 348 -5.19 -17.97 -3.41
C LEU A 348 -4.79 -19.43 -3.65
N LYS A 349 -4.88 -20.29 -2.63
CA LYS A 349 -4.60 -21.72 -2.77
C LYS A 349 -5.47 -22.39 -3.84
N LEU A 350 -6.74 -22.01 -3.95
CA LEU A 350 -7.67 -22.59 -4.92
C LEU A 350 -7.49 -22.04 -6.33
N ILE A 351 -7.31 -20.73 -6.48
CA ILE A 351 -7.23 -20.07 -7.80
C ILE A 351 -5.88 -20.34 -8.47
N ILE A 352 -4.78 -20.32 -7.70
CA ILE A 352 -3.43 -20.48 -8.25
C ILE A 352 -3.26 -21.88 -8.86
N LYS A 353 -3.75 -22.91 -8.18
CA LYS A 353 -3.76 -24.30 -8.68
C LYS A 353 -4.52 -24.47 -10.01
N LYS A 354 -5.49 -23.60 -10.29
CA LYS A 354 -6.27 -23.65 -11.54
C LYS A 354 -5.65 -22.81 -12.67
N VAL A 355 -4.86 -21.81 -12.34
CA VAL A 355 -4.38 -20.79 -13.29
C VAL A 355 -2.94 -21.03 -13.71
N TYR A 356 -2.08 -21.43 -12.78
CA TYR A 356 -0.65 -21.55 -13.01
C TYR A 356 -0.22 -23.02 -13.10
N ASP A 357 0.95 -23.23 -13.70
CA ASP A 357 1.56 -24.55 -13.79
C ASP A 357 1.98 -25.07 -12.42
N LYS A 358 1.94 -26.40 -12.24
CA LYS A 358 2.24 -27.05 -10.95
C LYS A 358 3.63 -26.70 -10.41
N GLU A 359 4.59 -26.49 -11.31
CA GLU A 359 5.96 -26.07 -10.98
C GLU A 359 6.01 -24.73 -10.22
N TYR A 360 5.16 -23.77 -10.61
CA TYR A 360 5.13 -22.43 -10.03
C TYR A 360 3.97 -22.23 -9.04
N GLU A 361 3.18 -23.27 -8.73
CA GLU A 361 2.02 -23.17 -7.84
C GLU A 361 2.39 -22.59 -6.47
N HIS A 362 3.44 -23.10 -5.84
CA HIS A 362 3.90 -22.60 -4.54
C HIS A 362 4.57 -21.23 -4.63
N HIS A 363 5.30 -20.96 -5.72
CA HIS A 363 5.92 -19.67 -6.01
C HIS A 363 4.87 -18.54 -6.05
N PHE A 364 3.85 -18.70 -6.90
CA PHE A 364 2.74 -17.75 -6.96
C PHE A 364 1.98 -17.66 -5.64
N PHE A 365 1.78 -18.78 -4.95
CA PHE A 365 1.06 -18.78 -3.67
C PHE A 365 1.74 -17.92 -2.63
N PHE A 366 3.02 -18.14 -2.35
CA PHE A 366 3.73 -17.37 -1.33
C PHE A 366 3.93 -15.91 -1.74
N GLY A 367 4.27 -15.67 -3.00
CA GLY A 367 4.41 -14.33 -3.54
C GLY A 367 3.13 -13.51 -3.39
N LEU A 368 2.00 -14.04 -3.88
CA LEU A 368 0.72 -13.35 -3.83
C LEU A 368 0.15 -13.28 -2.40
N PHE A 369 0.32 -14.31 -1.57
CA PHE A 369 -0.15 -14.29 -0.19
C PHE A 369 0.55 -13.19 0.62
N GLY A 370 1.88 -13.11 0.56
CA GLY A 370 2.63 -12.04 1.23
C GLY A 370 2.31 -10.65 0.68
N MET A 371 2.07 -10.56 -0.63
CA MET A 371 1.67 -9.30 -1.26
C MET A 371 0.28 -8.82 -0.79
N LEU A 372 -0.68 -9.73 -0.73
CA LEU A 372 -2.10 -9.45 -0.43
C LEU A 372 -2.42 -9.54 1.07
N THR A 373 -1.39 -9.77 1.89
CA THR A 373 -1.39 -9.64 3.36
C THR A 373 -0.19 -8.81 3.81
N GLY A 374 0.27 -7.87 3.01
CA GLY A 374 1.31 -6.91 3.34
C GLY A 374 1.51 -5.95 2.19
N THR A 375 2.62 -6.14 1.47
CA THR A 375 2.98 -5.34 0.29
C THR A 375 3.73 -6.21 -0.71
N ALA A 376 3.93 -5.71 -1.93
CA ALA A 376 4.75 -6.37 -2.93
C ALA A 376 6.14 -6.79 -2.40
N SER A 377 6.77 -5.99 -1.53
CA SER A 377 8.04 -6.34 -0.89
C SER A 377 7.93 -7.54 0.06
N THR A 378 6.84 -7.63 0.83
CA THR A 378 6.54 -8.79 1.70
C THR A 378 6.33 -10.05 0.85
N GLY A 379 5.62 -9.94 -0.27
CA GLY A 379 5.43 -11.02 -1.23
C GLY A 379 6.75 -11.52 -1.85
N LEU A 380 7.58 -10.61 -2.36
CA LEU A 380 8.89 -10.95 -2.93
C LEU A 380 9.81 -11.60 -1.90
N ALA A 381 9.77 -11.16 -0.65
CA ALA A 381 10.57 -11.75 0.40
C ALA A 381 10.10 -13.16 0.79
N LEU A 382 8.79 -13.45 0.76
CA LEU A 382 8.29 -14.82 0.92
C LEU A 382 8.66 -15.71 -0.27
N LEU A 383 8.57 -15.17 -1.50
CA LEU A 383 8.99 -15.86 -2.71
C LEU A 383 10.47 -16.27 -2.64
N LYS A 384 11.35 -15.37 -2.17
CA LYS A 384 12.78 -15.66 -1.94
C LYS A 384 13.05 -16.84 -1.02
N GLY A 385 12.08 -17.22 -0.18
CA GLY A 385 12.19 -18.41 0.65
C GLY A 385 12.30 -19.72 -0.14
N ILE A 386 11.71 -19.76 -1.35
CA ILE A 386 11.74 -20.93 -2.25
C ILE A 386 12.38 -20.63 -3.62
N ASP A 387 12.54 -19.35 -3.97
CA ASP A 387 13.20 -18.89 -5.20
C ASP A 387 14.15 -17.72 -4.88
N LYS A 388 15.33 -18.04 -4.35
CA LYS A 388 16.28 -17.08 -3.76
C LYS A 388 16.72 -16.00 -4.74
N ASP A 389 17.09 -16.43 -5.93
CA ASP A 389 17.68 -15.58 -6.96
C ASP A 389 16.61 -15.00 -7.91
N LEU A 390 15.32 -15.27 -7.63
CA LEU A 390 14.16 -14.82 -8.41
C LEU A 390 14.25 -15.26 -9.89
N GLU A 391 14.73 -16.48 -10.11
CA GLU A 391 14.89 -17.05 -11.46
C GLU A 391 13.55 -17.43 -12.08
N SER A 392 12.53 -17.70 -11.24
CA SER A 392 11.19 -18.00 -11.74
C SER A 392 10.53 -16.74 -12.33
N PRO A 393 9.61 -16.90 -13.31
CA PRO A 393 8.87 -15.77 -13.88
C PRO A 393 7.92 -15.10 -12.87
N VAL A 394 7.76 -15.66 -11.67
CA VAL A 394 6.75 -15.24 -10.69
C VAL A 394 7.00 -13.81 -10.21
N ALA A 395 8.25 -13.45 -9.91
CA ALA A 395 8.57 -12.12 -9.42
C ALA A 395 8.21 -11.03 -10.44
N GLU A 396 8.60 -11.25 -11.70
CA GLU A 396 8.28 -10.34 -12.80
C GLU A 396 6.76 -10.28 -13.04
N GLU A 397 6.09 -11.43 -13.12
CA GLU A 397 4.65 -11.49 -13.36
C GLU A 397 3.83 -10.85 -12.23
N MET A 398 4.28 -10.93 -10.98
CA MET A 398 3.68 -10.23 -9.85
C MET A 398 3.84 -8.71 -9.95
N VAL A 399 5.06 -8.25 -10.25
CA VAL A 399 5.35 -6.81 -10.36
C VAL A 399 4.57 -6.20 -11.53
N LEU A 400 4.64 -6.82 -12.71
CA LEU A 400 3.88 -6.35 -13.88
C LEU A 400 2.37 -6.55 -13.71
N GLY A 401 1.96 -7.63 -13.05
CA GLY A 401 0.56 -7.91 -12.71
C GLY A 401 -0.03 -6.85 -11.77
N SER A 402 0.77 -6.27 -10.90
CA SER A 402 0.36 -5.11 -10.09
C SER A 402 0.01 -3.90 -10.96
N GLY A 403 0.75 -3.69 -12.05
CA GLY A 403 0.47 -2.64 -13.04
C GLY A 403 -0.86 -2.84 -13.77
N THR A 404 -1.18 -4.07 -14.19
CA THR A 404 -2.48 -4.38 -14.80
C THR A 404 -3.62 -4.32 -13.77
N ALA A 405 -3.36 -4.72 -12.53
CA ALA A 405 -4.30 -4.61 -11.42
C ALA A 405 -4.73 -3.16 -11.16
N ILE A 406 -3.80 -2.20 -11.18
CA ILE A 406 -4.13 -0.76 -11.03
C ILE A 406 -5.16 -0.32 -12.08
N SER A 407 -4.99 -0.74 -13.33
CA SER A 407 -5.91 -0.38 -14.42
C SER A 407 -7.31 -0.97 -14.21
N LEU A 408 -7.39 -2.20 -13.69
CA LEU A 408 -8.64 -2.90 -13.36
C LEU A 408 -9.29 -2.39 -12.06
N ALA A 409 -8.48 -1.90 -11.11
CA ALA A 409 -8.93 -1.40 -9.82
C ALA A 409 -9.35 0.07 -9.84
N LEU A 410 -8.91 0.86 -10.84
CA LEU A 410 -9.23 2.28 -10.93
C LEU A 410 -10.73 2.59 -10.81
N PRO A 411 -11.65 1.85 -11.48
CA PRO A 411 -13.09 2.06 -11.31
C PRO A 411 -13.62 1.71 -9.91
N LEU A 412 -12.90 0.87 -9.16
CA LEU A 412 -13.30 0.41 -7.84
C LEU A 412 -12.95 1.37 -6.72
N PHE A 413 -12.10 2.37 -6.95
CA PHE A 413 -11.84 3.41 -5.93
C PHE A 413 -13.10 4.20 -5.58
N ALA A 414 -14.06 4.30 -6.51
CA ALA A 414 -15.38 4.89 -6.23
C ALA A 414 -16.11 4.15 -5.10
N LEU A 415 -15.89 2.84 -4.93
CA LEU A 415 -16.51 2.03 -3.89
C LEU A 415 -16.13 2.50 -2.48
N ILE A 416 -14.95 3.09 -2.32
CA ILE A 416 -14.46 3.65 -1.05
C ILE A 416 -15.35 4.81 -0.59
N MET A 417 -16.01 5.52 -1.51
CA MET A 417 -16.89 6.65 -1.19
C MET A 417 -18.30 6.22 -0.79
N PHE A 418 -18.72 5.00 -1.16
CA PHE A 418 -20.11 4.56 -1.03
C PHE A 418 -20.63 4.49 0.41
N PRO A 419 -19.86 4.07 1.43
CA PRO A 419 -20.36 4.07 2.81
C PRO A 419 -20.71 5.49 3.28
N GLY A 420 -19.93 6.48 2.84
CA GLY A 420 -20.23 7.88 3.15
C GLY A 420 -21.47 8.40 2.43
N LEU A 421 -21.57 8.12 1.12
CA LEU A 421 -22.74 8.49 0.33
C LEU A 421 -24.02 7.83 0.85
N ALA A 422 -23.97 6.58 1.31
CA ALA A 422 -25.11 5.88 1.90
C ALA A 422 -25.72 6.66 3.08
N ILE A 423 -24.86 7.14 3.98
CA ILE A 423 -25.28 7.86 5.19
C ILE A 423 -25.73 9.28 4.86
N GLU A 424 -24.94 10.03 4.08
CA GLU A 424 -25.26 11.43 3.73
C GLU A 424 -26.55 11.55 2.91
N SER A 425 -26.75 10.66 1.96
CA SER A 425 -27.95 10.69 1.10
C SER A 425 -29.15 9.96 1.70
N GLY A 426 -28.96 9.20 2.79
CA GLY A 426 -29.96 8.28 3.33
C GLY A 426 -30.39 7.17 2.35
N ASN A 427 -29.62 6.96 1.26
CA ASN A 427 -29.98 6.03 0.21
C ASN A 427 -29.25 4.69 0.38
N ASN A 428 -30.02 3.68 0.77
CA ASN A 428 -29.54 2.31 0.99
C ASN A 428 -28.97 1.65 -0.27
N ILE A 429 -29.16 2.21 -1.47
CA ILE A 429 -28.55 1.68 -2.69
C ILE A 429 -27.03 1.62 -2.57
N PHE A 430 -26.40 2.62 -1.96
CA PHE A 430 -24.94 2.66 -1.82
C PHE A 430 -24.46 1.54 -0.88
N THR A 431 -25.18 1.24 0.20
CA THR A 431 -24.92 0.09 1.06
C THR A 431 -25.08 -1.23 0.30
N ILE A 432 -26.12 -1.39 -0.51
CA ILE A 432 -26.30 -2.60 -1.32
C ILE A 432 -25.14 -2.76 -2.32
N LEU A 433 -24.74 -1.67 -2.98
CA LEU A 433 -23.65 -1.69 -3.95
C LEU A 433 -22.29 -2.04 -3.33
N LEU A 434 -22.08 -1.76 -2.03
CA LEU A 434 -20.89 -2.20 -1.30
C LEU A 434 -20.73 -3.72 -1.28
N PHE A 435 -21.82 -4.48 -1.31
CA PHE A 435 -21.78 -5.94 -1.38
C PHE A 435 -21.81 -6.45 -2.82
N VAL A 436 -22.70 -5.88 -3.64
CA VAL A 436 -22.95 -6.38 -5.00
C VAL A 436 -21.72 -6.18 -5.89
N ILE A 437 -21.09 -5.01 -5.88
CA ILE A 437 -19.97 -4.72 -6.78
C ILE A 437 -18.78 -5.65 -6.53
N PRO A 438 -18.27 -5.81 -5.28
CA PRO A 438 -17.14 -6.69 -5.05
C PRO A 438 -17.43 -8.15 -5.39
N ILE A 439 -18.63 -8.65 -5.07
CA ILE A 439 -19.02 -10.04 -5.36
C ILE A 439 -19.14 -10.27 -6.87
N VAL A 440 -19.95 -9.46 -7.55
CA VAL A 440 -20.23 -9.64 -8.98
C VAL A 440 -18.95 -9.45 -9.79
N TYR A 441 -18.16 -8.42 -9.49
CA TYR A 441 -16.93 -8.18 -10.23
C TYR A 441 -15.87 -9.26 -9.96
N SER A 442 -15.76 -9.76 -8.73
CA SER A 442 -14.92 -10.94 -8.42
C SER A 442 -15.33 -12.14 -9.27
N LEU A 443 -16.63 -12.44 -9.37
CA LEU A 443 -17.12 -13.57 -10.17
C LEU A 443 -16.80 -13.41 -11.66
N ILE A 444 -16.96 -12.19 -12.20
CA ILE A 444 -16.59 -11.86 -13.58
C ILE A 444 -15.09 -12.11 -13.81
N LEU A 445 -14.23 -11.58 -12.94
CA LEU A 445 -12.77 -11.74 -13.06
C LEU A 445 -12.35 -13.21 -12.92
N ILE A 446 -12.91 -13.95 -11.96
CA ILE A 446 -12.65 -15.39 -11.79
C ILE A 446 -13.06 -16.15 -13.06
N PHE A 447 -14.24 -15.86 -13.61
CA PHE A 447 -14.70 -16.49 -14.84
C PHE A 447 -13.74 -16.24 -16.01
N ILE A 448 -13.32 -14.99 -16.21
CA ILE A 448 -12.38 -14.61 -17.28
C ILE A 448 -11.03 -15.31 -17.07
N VAL A 449 -10.46 -15.23 -15.87
CA VAL A 449 -9.18 -15.86 -15.50
C VAL A 449 -9.20 -17.37 -15.75
N LEU A 450 -10.30 -18.06 -15.41
CA LEU A 450 -10.41 -19.50 -15.63
C LEU A 450 -10.65 -19.86 -17.10
N LYS A 451 -11.40 -19.05 -17.85
CA LYS A 451 -11.70 -19.30 -19.27
C LYS A 451 -10.47 -19.10 -20.15
N ILE A 452 -9.93 -17.89 -20.13
CA ILE A 452 -8.54 -17.64 -19.82
C ILE A 452 -7.59 -18.84 -19.84
N ASN A 453 -7.36 -19.28 -18.61
CA ASN A 453 -6.64 -20.39 -18.02
C ASN A 453 -6.83 -21.80 -18.60
N LYS A 454 -7.89 -22.04 -19.38
CA LYS A 454 -8.34 -23.42 -19.64
C LYS A 454 -7.29 -24.17 -20.45
N LYS A 455 -6.83 -25.30 -19.91
CA LYS A 455 -5.88 -26.22 -20.55
C LYS A 455 -6.52 -26.92 -21.73
#